data_AF-A0A973AKI6-F1
#
_entry.id   AF-A0A973AKI6-F1
#
_cell.length_a   1.000
_cell.length_b   1.000
_cell.length_c   1.000
_cell.angle_alpha   90.00
_cell.angle_beta   90.00
_cell.angle_gamma   90.00
#
_symmetry.space_group_name_H-M   'P 1'
#
loop_
_entity.id
_entity.type
_entity.pdbx_description
1 polymer ?
#
loop_
_entity_poly.entity_id
_entity_poly.type
_entity_poly.pdbx_seq_one_letter_code
_entity_poly.pdbx_strand_id
1 'polypeptide(L)'
;MTNRQLQIINETYIKPIRSVIAVDDEFPTIDKLLNGSKTQVDNNLTFTWADKVGHKKTNANRLAALIKSWRRNRWMVDVHDGSGIGPKRDGKLDIAHIHQSDLVVLDFELTEGDRGDKSLNVLRRLAANPHFNLVIIYSNLPALDIFRSVRFHLISPVEGLKGKKHELVNALWIDEWSIENKEVVNQVLDAIANEAVYMSYRTLVRKTGDIFPWSLIKNIPSVTEWLREVNNLTNGHDLVAQDVIRWILETFQASQIDKMNTDDELGELSFSDNPTADLNWIRSDKIFITIVQKEENPNIDLVHRLECALCEWEPTPVRLIVSQIRSQFEEFGSVVEDAALKDRMTQAGWLHQILSTKDKAEKLQKISTLLERQTAALYMKLEPTIVPKAREILSAETAKRKGADRIIDHHYSLAINKGDIKSVKTKQEIYQNLNAYECSQSVFGQHLTTGHILKFDNNYWVCVTPSCDLVPDQQDGENTWRNFVGVDLMPVKVLRLWKTNSAAEALKKVNQNRHLFLRLGNQIEIFTITESVGYNPVWEQWFIKSKGNFYGSPPKVTVLRTTKGNPNAKINYKKSVHLESYSGVQVVAQLRYEYALNVLHQIGANMSRVGLDFVGYSSN
;
A
#
# COMPACT_ATOMS: atom_id res chain seq x y z
N MET A 1 15.01 9.70 24.94
CA MET A 1 13.99 8.69 24.58
C MET A 1 13.24 8.30 25.85
N THR A 2 11.93 8.07 25.82
CA THR A 2 11.23 7.49 26.98
C THR A 2 11.43 5.97 26.96
N ASN A 3 11.79 5.37 28.10
CA ASN A 3 11.98 3.91 28.22
C ASN A 3 10.78 3.11 27.67
N ARG A 4 9.58 3.69 27.74
CA ARG A 4 8.35 3.06 27.25
C ARG A 4 8.25 2.97 25.72
N GLN A 5 8.75 3.95 24.97
CA GLN A 5 8.74 3.87 23.50
C GLN A 5 9.70 2.79 23.00
N LEU A 6 10.90 2.70 23.60
CA LEU A 6 11.85 1.63 23.31
C LEU A 6 11.24 0.26 23.57
N GLN A 7 10.53 0.09 24.68
CA GLN A 7 9.85 -1.16 25.01
C GLN A 7 8.80 -1.54 23.95
N ILE A 8 7.95 -0.60 23.52
CA ILE A 8 6.93 -0.83 22.48
C ILE A 8 7.58 -1.25 21.15
N ILE A 9 8.65 -0.56 20.74
CA ILE A 9 9.38 -0.89 19.50
C ILE A 9 10.02 -2.27 19.61
N ASN A 10 10.69 -2.55 20.72
CA ASN A 10 11.31 -3.84 20.97
C ASN A 10 10.28 -4.97 20.91
N GLU A 11 9.12 -4.81 21.55
CA GLU A 11 8.03 -5.80 21.52
C GLU A 11 7.38 -5.96 20.15
N THR A 12 7.41 -4.93 19.30
CA THR A 12 6.74 -4.92 17.99
C THR A 12 7.62 -5.42 16.86
N TYR A 13 8.91 -5.10 16.88
CA TYR A 13 9.81 -5.37 15.75
C TYR A 13 11.02 -6.25 16.10
N ILE A 14 11.47 -6.26 17.36
CA ILE A 14 12.69 -7.00 17.75
C ILE A 14 12.37 -8.38 18.33
N LYS A 15 11.50 -8.45 19.34
CA LYS A 15 11.06 -9.73 19.93
C LYS A 15 10.44 -10.71 18.91
N PRO A 16 9.71 -10.24 17.87
CA PRO A 16 9.14 -11.16 16.88
C PRO A 16 10.16 -11.80 15.95
N ILE A 17 11.39 -11.25 15.83
CA ILE A 17 12.44 -11.83 14.97
C ILE A 17 12.68 -13.29 15.38
N ARG A 18 12.70 -14.19 14.39
CA ARG A 18 13.00 -15.62 14.55
C ARG A 18 14.25 -16.03 13.81
N SER A 19 14.56 -15.36 12.71
CA SER A 19 15.65 -15.70 11.80
C SER A 19 16.53 -14.49 11.47
N VAL A 20 17.85 -14.72 11.47
CA VAL A 20 18.88 -13.75 11.12
C VAL A 20 19.84 -14.39 10.14
N ILE A 21 20.14 -13.68 9.05
CA ILE A 21 21.19 -14.07 8.12
C ILE A 21 22.25 -12.98 8.04
N ALA A 22 23.52 -13.36 8.19
CA ALA A 22 24.65 -12.48 7.95
C ALA A 22 25.24 -12.77 6.56
N VAL A 23 25.40 -11.75 5.73
CA VAL A 23 25.95 -11.85 4.38
C VAL A 23 27.18 -10.94 4.31
N ASP A 24 28.36 -11.54 4.30
CA ASP A 24 29.66 -10.85 4.34
C ASP A 24 30.70 -11.80 3.71
N ASP A 25 31.46 -11.32 2.73
CA ASP A 25 32.42 -12.14 1.98
C ASP A 25 33.66 -12.52 2.81
N GLU A 26 33.91 -11.79 3.89
CA GLU A 26 34.95 -12.10 4.85
C GLU A 26 34.52 -13.17 5.87
N PHE A 27 33.24 -13.51 5.95
CA PHE A 27 32.72 -14.51 6.88
C PHE A 27 32.72 -15.92 6.30
N PRO A 28 33.22 -16.93 7.04
CA PRO A 28 33.14 -18.32 6.61
C PRO A 28 31.70 -18.84 6.78
N THR A 29 31.13 -19.45 5.73
CA THR A 29 29.84 -20.14 5.83
C THR A 29 29.90 -21.34 6.77
N ILE A 30 28.75 -21.76 7.31
CA ILE A 30 28.65 -22.94 8.16
C ILE A 30 29.19 -24.18 7.43
N ASP A 31 28.85 -24.36 6.15
CA ASP A 31 29.36 -25.47 5.35
C ASP A 31 30.88 -25.44 5.18
N LYS A 32 31.48 -24.25 5.00
CA LYS A 32 32.94 -24.11 4.93
C LYS A 32 33.62 -24.42 6.27
N LEU A 33 32.99 -24.05 7.39
CA LEU A 33 33.48 -24.37 8.74
C LEU A 33 33.42 -25.87 9.03
N LEU A 34 32.33 -26.54 8.62
CA LEU A 34 32.12 -27.97 8.87
C LEU A 34 32.96 -28.87 7.95
N ASN A 35 33.13 -28.49 6.68
CA ASN A 35 33.83 -29.32 5.71
C ASN A 35 35.36 -29.21 5.77
N GLY A 36 35.89 -28.16 6.42
CA GLY A 36 37.32 -27.84 6.42
C GLY A 36 37.87 -27.57 5.02
N SER A 37 39.04 -26.96 4.91
CA SER A 37 39.78 -27.00 3.64
C SER A 37 40.36 -28.39 3.48
N LYS A 38 39.77 -29.23 2.63
CA LYS A 38 40.39 -30.50 2.21
C LYS A 38 41.70 -30.19 1.50
N THR A 39 42.81 -30.31 2.22
CA THR A 39 44.15 -30.24 1.62
C THR A 39 44.68 -31.65 1.57
N GLN A 40 44.77 -32.24 0.37
CA GLN A 40 45.38 -33.54 0.18
C GLN A 40 46.90 -33.37 0.23
N VAL A 41 47.51 -33.75 1.35
CA VAL A 41 48.97 -33.88 1.46
C VAL A 41 49.25 -35.36 1.73
N ASP A 42 49.95 -36.01 0.80
CA ASP A 42 50.45 -37.39 0.90
C ASP A 42 49.43 -38.46 1.34
N ASN A 43 48.36 -38.65 0.55
CA ASN A 43 47.39 -39.76 0.68
C ASN A 43 46.74 -39.96 2.07
N ASN A 44 46.90 -39.02 2.99
CA ASN A 44 46.19 -38.98 4.27
C ASN A 44 45.29 -37.74 4.30
N LEU A 45 43.99 -37.97 4.57
CA LEU A 45 43.03 -36.91 4.83
C LEU A 45 43.33 -36.30 6.20
N THR A 46 44.15 -35.25 6.24
CA THR A 46 44.31 -34.42 7.44
C THR A 46 43.24 -33.33 7.44
N PHE A 47 42.36 -33.35 8.44
CA PHE A 47 41.46 -32.23 8.74
C PHE A 47 42.26 -31.12 9.40
N THR A 48 42.77 -30.18 8.61
CA THR A 48 43.22 -28.89 9.13
C THR A 48 42.03 -27.95 9.19
N TRP A 49 41.60 -27.61 10.41
CA TRP A 49 40.88 -26.35 10.63
C TRP A 49 41.75 -25.26 10.00
N ALA A 50 41.19 -24.46 9.09
CA ALA A 50 41.96 -23.61 8.19
C ALA A 50 42.85 -22.61 8.96
N ASP A 51 44.07 -23.01 9.29
CA ASP A 51 45.11 -22.22 9.97
C ASP A 51 45.83 -21.24 9.02
N LYS A 52 45.23 -20.92 7.87
CA LYS A 52 45.82 -19.96 6.92
C LYS A 52 45.06 -18.64 6.93
N VAL A 53 45.83 -17.60 7.27
CA VAL A 53 45.60 -16.16 7.17
C VAL A 53 45.05 -15.52 8.46
N GLY A 54 45.90 -14.75 9.16
CA GLY A 54 45.58 -14.02 10.39
C GLY A 54 44.36 -13.09 10.30
N HIS A 55 44.04 -12.56 9.11
CA HIS A 55 42.83 -11.76 8.87
C HIS A 55 41.52 -12.57 9.03
N LYS A 56 41.53 -13.88 8.73
CA LYS A 56 40.34 -14.74 8.88
C LYS A 56 40.02 -15.08 10.34
N LYS A 57 41.02 -15.02 11.25
CA LYS A 57 40.82 -15.30 12.69
C LYS A 57 40.11 -14.13 13.39
N THR A 58 40.44 -12.89 13.01
CA THR A 58 39.79 -11.68 13.55
C THR A 58 38.32 -11.62 13.12
N ASN A 59 38.03 -11.92 11.85
CA ASN A 59 36.67 -11.93 11.33
C ASN A 59 35.84 -13.10 11.86
N ALA A 60 36.44 -14.28 12.06
CA ALA A 60 35.78 -15.39 12.75
C ALA A 60 35.44 -15.05 14.22
N ASN A 61 36.32 -14.34 14.93
CA ASN A 61 36.05 -13.88 16.30
C ASN A 61 34.94 -12.82 16.34
N ARG A 62 34.93 -11.89 15.38
CA ARG A 62 33.86 -10.89 15.21
C ARG A 62 32.52 -11.57 14.95
N LEU A 63 32.48 -12.52 14.02
CA LEU A 63 31.31 -13.33 13.72
C LEU A 63 30.84 -14.12 14.95
N ALA A 64 31.76 -14.75 15.69
CA ALA A 64 31.41 -15.48 16.91
C ALA A 64 30.81 -14.56 18.00
N ALA A 65 31.32 -13.33 18.13
CA ALA A 65 30.76 -12.33 19.05
C ALA A 65 29.34 -11.91 18.64
N LEU A 66 29.10 -11.68 17.34
CA LEU A 66 27.78 -11.39 16.77
C LEU A 66 26.80 -12.55 16.97
N ILE A 67 27.18 -13.78 16.62
CA ILE A 67 26.35 -14.97 16.83
C ILE A 67 26.00 -15.13 18.32
N LYS A 68 26.95 -14.89 19.22
CA LYS A 68 26.72 -14.98 20.66
C LYS A 68 25.76 -13.91 21.16
N SER A 69 25.81 -12.69 20.64
CA SER A 69 24.85 -11.63 21.01
C SER A 69 23.45 -11.95 20.48
N TRP A 70 23.32 -12.38 19.22
CA TRP A 70 22.05 -12.74 18.60
C TRP A 70 21.37 -13.96 19.22
N ARG A 71 22.13 -14.98 19.62
CA ARG A 71 21.58 -16.16 20.30
C ARG A 71 20.98 -15.84 21.68
N ARG A 72 21.35 -14.72 22.32
CA ARG A 72 20.67 -14.25 23.55
C ARG A 72 19.20 -13.92 23.29
N ASN A 73 18.86 -13.51 22.07
CA ASN A 73 17.49 -13.25 21.62
C ASN A 73 16.78 -14.50 21.09
N ARG A 74 17.39 -15.69 21.17
CA ARG A 74 16.85 -16.98 20.68
C ARG A 74 16.61 -17.02 19.16
N TRP A 75 17.35 -16.24 18.40
CA TRP A 75 17.26 -16.24 16.94
C TRP A 75 17.99 -17.42 16.32
N MET A 76 17.41 -17.96 15.24
CA MET A 76 18.12 -18.82 14.30
C MET A 76 19.09 -17.96 13.50
N VAL A 77 20.36 -18.34 13.45
CA VAL A 77 21.41 -17.56 12.80
C VAL A 77 22.04 -18.39 11.70
N ASP A 78 22.10 -17.80 10.49
CA ASP A 78 22.80 -18.34 9.34
C ASP A 78 23.84 -17.34 8.79
N VAL A 79 24.85 -17.83 8.07
CA VAL A 79 25.97 -17.04 7.57
C VAL A 79 26.28 -17.43 6.13
N HIS A 80 26.24 -16.44 5.24
CA HIS A 80 26.50 -16.57 3.81
C HIS A 80 27.69 -15.70 3.40
N ASP A 81 28.55 -16.21 2.51
CA ASP A 81 29.77 -15.56 2.04
C ASP A 81 29.57 -14.66 0.81
N GLY A 82 28.33 -14.23 0.55
CA GLY A 82 27.97 -13.47 -0.66
C GLY A 82 28.15 -14.18 -2.02
N SER A 83 28.69 -15.41 -2.06
CA SER A 83 28.97 -16.12 -3.32
C SER A 83 27.67 -16.51 -4.05
N GLY A 84 27.65 -16.39 -5.38
CA GLY A 84 26.43 -16.66 -6.17
C GLY A 84 25.38 -15.53 -6.18
N ILE A 85 25.59 -14.43 -5.44
CA ILE A 85 24.79 -13.21 -5.56
C ILE A 85 25.22 -12.46 -6.83
N GLY A 86 24.38 -12.53 -7.86
CA GLY A 86 24.58 -11.81 -9.11
C GLY A 86 23.31 -11.73 -9.96
N PRO A 87 23.31 -10.93 -11.03
CA PRO A 87 22.18 -10.82 -11.96
C PRO A 87 22.09 -12.09 -12.82
N LYS A 88 21.51 -13.18 -12.29
CA LYS A 88 21.13 -14.35 -13.10
C LYS A 88 19.86 -14.04 -13.92
N ARG A 89 19.83 -14.57 -15.15
CA ARG A 89 18.77 -14.42 -16.17
C ARG A 89 17.38 -14.97 -15.78
N ASP A 90 17.27 -15.74 -14.70
CA ASP A 90 16.02 -16.45 -14.32
C ASP A 90 15.30 -15.86 -13.10
N GLY A 91 15.61 -14.63 -12.70
CA GLY A 91 14.82 -13.87 -11.72
C GLY A 91 14.84 -14.36 -10.27
N LYS A 92 15.41 -15.52 -9.96
CA LYS A 92 15.58 -16.00 -8.57
C LYS A 92 16.96 -15.64 -8.01
N LEU A 93 17.00 -15.10 -6.80
CA LEU A 93 18.21 -15.12 -5.96
C LEU A 93 18.46 -16.59 -5.64
N ASP A 94 19.67 -17.10 -5.85
CA ASP A 94 20.04 -18.47 -5.47
C ASP A 94 20.04 -18.69 -3.95
N ILE A 95 19.71 -17.66 -3.17
CA ILE A 95 19.66 -17.71 -1.71
C ILE A 95 18.20 -17.59 -1.27
N ALA A 96 17.47 -18.69 -1.41
CA ALA A 96 16.09 -18.81 -0.92
C ALA A 96 15.95 -18.37 0.56
N HIS A 97 17.02 -18.54 1.34
CA HIS A 97 17.08 -18.22 2.77
C HIS A 97 17.14 -16.70 3.07
N ILE A 98 17.68 -15.86 2.18
CA ILE A 98 17.71 -14.40 2.39
C ILE A 98 16.30 -13.81 2.36
N HIS A 99 15.46 -14.28 1.44
CA HIS A 99 14.08 -13.80 1.31
C HIS A 99 13.18 -14.17 2.49
N GLN A 100 13.50 -15.24 3.22
CA GLN A 100 12.69 -15.73 4.34
C GLN A 100 13.18 -15.21 5.70
N SER A 101 14.30 -14.48 5.73
CA SER A 101 14.90 -14.01 6.97
C SER A 101 14.23 -12.74 7.49
N ASP A 102 13.91 -12.69 8.78
CA ASP A 102 13.29 -11.52 9.40
C ASP A 102 14.29 -10.34 9.48
N LEU A 103 15.55 -10.66 9.78
CA LEU A 103 16.67 -9.72 9.86
C LEU A 103 17.83 -10.15 8.95
N VAL A 104 18.29 -9.23 8.11
CA VAL A 104 19.46 -9.42 7.25
C VAL A 104 20.56 -8.46 7.70
N VAL A 105 21.75 -8.99 8.01
CA VAL A 105 22.96 -8.19 8.23
C VAL A 105 23.81 -8.31 6.99
N LEU A 106 24.00 -7.22 6.26
CA LEU A 106 24.55 -7.21 4.91
C LEU A 106 25.81 -6.35 4.85
N ASP A 107 26.95 -6.90 4.43
CA ASP A 107 28.07 -6.04 4.03
C ASP A 107 27.71 -5.30 2.74
N PHE A 108 28.09 -4.03 2.67
CA PHE A 108 27.89 -3.24 1.47
C PHE A 108 28.80 -3.71 0.34
N GLU A 109 30.03 -4.13 0.64
CA GLU A 109 31.00 -4.61 -0.34
C GLU A 109 31.06 -6.14 -0.28
N LEU A 110 30.31 -6.84 -1.15
CA LEU A 110 30.18 -8.32 -1.10
C LEU A 110 31.27 -9.08 -1.88
N THR A 111 32.15 -8.37 -2.57
CA THR A 111 33.32 -8.95 -3.23
C THR A 111 34.39 -7.89 -3.39
N GLU A 112 35.66 -8.28 -3.39
CA GLU A 112 36.79 -7.37 -3.68
C GLU A 112 36.54 -6.56 -4.97
N GLY A 113 36.54 -5.23 -4.84
CA GLY A 113 36.32 -4.28 -5.94
C GLY A 113 34.86 -3.97 -6.27
N ASP A 114 33.90 -4.58 -5.58
CA ASP A 114 32.48 -4.21 -5.67
C ASP A 114 32.25 -2.82 -5.05
N ARG A 115 31.54 -1.94 -5.77
CA ARG A 115 31.14 -0.61 -5.27
C ARG A 115 29.78 -0.63 -4.58
N GLY A 116 29.30 -1.82 -4.24
CA GLY A 116 28.02 -2.08 -3.59
C GLY A 116 26.88 -2.47 -4.53
N ASP A 117 27.17 -2.71 -5.81
CA ASP A 117 26.16 -3.02 -6.82
C ASP A 117 25.41 -4.33 -6.50
N LYS A 118 26.11 -5.33 -5.94
CA LYS A 118 25.47 -6.58 -5.52
C LYS A 118 24.56 -6.36 -4.32
N SER A 119 25.01 -5.61 -3.32
CA SER A 119 24.21 -5.30 -2.12
C SER A 119 22.98 -4.48 -2.48
N LEU A 120 23.11 -3.50 -3.36
CA LEU A 120 21.97 -2.72 -3.87
C LEU A 120 20.96 -3.62 -4.61
N ASN A 121 21.43 -4.59 -5.40
CA ASN A 121 20.55 -5.58 -6.03
C ASN A 121 19.84 -6.48 -5.00
N VAL A 122 20.52 -6.89 -3.93
CA VAL A 122 19.89 -7.64 -2.83
C VAL A 122 18.80 -6.80 -2.17
N LEU A 123 19.09 -5.52 -1.86
CA LEU A 123 18.12 -4.60 -1.25
C LEU A 123 16.89 -4.39 -2.12
N ARG A 124 17.05 -4.20 -3.44
CA ARG A 124 15.90 -4.09 -4.37
C ARG A 124 15.04 -5.35 -4.35
N ARG A 125 15.66 -6.54 -4.36
CA ARG A 125 14.93 -7.82 -4.34
C ARG A 125 14.24 -8.07 -3.00
N LEU A 126 14.86 -7.70 -1.88
CA LEU A 126 14.21 -7.71 -0.56
C LEU A 126 13.05 -6.72 -0.52
N ALA A 127 13.20 -5.55 -1.13
CA ALA A 127 12.14 -4.57 -1.18
C ALA A 127 10.98 -4.94 -2.12
N ALA A 128 11.17 -5.90 -3.03
CA ALA A 128 10.10 -6.51 -3.83
C ALA A 128 9.41 -7.68 -3.10
N ASN A 129 10.01 -8.22 -2.03
CA ASN A 129 9.54 -9.40 -1.30
C ASN A 129 8.17 -9.18 -0.62
N PRO A 130 7.23 -10.13 -0.64
CA PRO A 130 6.00 -10.05 0.15
C PRO A 130 6.23 -9.99 1.68
N HIS A 131 7.37 -10.47 2.17
CA HIS A 131 7.73 -10.40 3.59
C HIS A 131 8.40 -9.08 3.95
N PHE A 132 8.05 -8.50 5.11
CA PHE A 132 8.70 -7.29 5.60
C PHE A 132 10.05 -7.62 6.23
N ASN A 133 11.15 -7.19 5.61
CA ASN A 133 12.51 -7.50 6.08
C ASN A 133 13.13 -6.31 6.86
N LEU A 134 13.78 -6.59 7.98
CA LEU A 134 14.67 -5.67 8.66
C LEU A 134 16.09 -5.88 8.11
N VAL A 135 16.81 -4.81 7.81
CA VAL A 135 18.16 -4.88 7.24
C VAL A 135 19.11 -3.95 7.97
N ILE A 136 20.28 -4.48 8.35
CA ILE A 136 21.40 -3.73 8.87
C ILE A 136 22.53 -3.84 7.85
N ILE A 137 22.86 -2.73 7.19
CA ILE A 137 24.06 -2.67 6.35
C ILE A 137 25.25 -2.46 7.27
N TYR A 138 26.19 -3.39 7.28
CA TYR A 138 27.34 -3.40 8.16
C TYR A 138 28.62 -3.34 7.35
N SER A 139 29.23 -2.15 7.23
CA SER A 139 30.34 -1.93 6.29
C SER A 139 31.44 -1.04 6.88
N ASN A 140 32.66 -1.14 6.33
CA ASN A 140 33.78 -0.29 6.71
C ASN A 140 33.68 1.14 6.13
N LEU A 141 32.89 1.32 5.07
CA LEU A 141 32.70 2.63 4.44
C LEU A 141 31.90 3.59 5.34
N PRO A 142 32.04 4.92 5.13
CA PRO A 142 31.26 5.92 5.87
C PRO A 142 29.75 5.69 5.70
N ALA A 143 29.04 5.59 6.82
CA ALA A 143 27.62 5.25 6.84
C ALA A 143 26.73 6.22 6.02
N LEU A 144 27.09 7.51 5.99
CA LEU A 144 26.34 8.53 5.26
C LEU A 144 26.49 8.42 3.73
N ASP A 145 27.62 7.92 3.25
CA ASP A 145 27.84 7.75 1.81
C ASP A 145 27.05 6.55 1.29
N ILE A 146 27.07 5.44 2.06
CA ILE A 146 26.19 4.30 1.81
C ILE A 146 24.73 4.74 1.87
N PHE A 147 24.33 5.54 2.86
CA PHE A 147 22.96 6.01 2.99
C PHE A 147 22.48 6.76 1.75
N ARG A 148 23.31 7.68 1.24
CA ARG A 148 23.00 8.43 0.01
C ARG A 148 22.86 7.49 -1.19
N SER A 149 23.79 6.55 -1.35
CA SER A 149 23.76 5.57 -2.43
C SER A 149 22.50 4.69 -2.36
N VAL A 150 22.23 4.04 -1.23
CA VAL A 150 21.04 3.18 -1.04
C VAL A 150 19.75 3.95 -1.27
N ARG A 151 19.66 5.17 -0.72
CA ARG A 151 18.50 6.04 -0.90
C ARG A 151 18.27 6.38 -2.37
N PHE A 152 19.32 6.69 -3.13
CA PHE A 152 19.24 6.99 -4.55
C PHE A 152 18.80 5.76 -5.38
N HIS A 153 19.28 4.57 -5.03
CA HIS A 153 18.98 3.35 -5.79
C HIS A 153 17.59 2.75 -5.52
N LEU A 154 16.94 3.13 -4.42
CA LEU A 154 15.61 2.65 -4.03
C LEU A 154 14.48 3.61 -4.42
N ILE A 155 14.78 4.84 -4.84
CA ILE A 155 13.74 5.76 -5.32
C ILE A 155 13.32 5.42 -6.76
N SER A 156 12.02 5.50 -7.02
CA SER A 156 11.48 5.42 -8.38
C SER A 156 11.58 6.76 -9.10
N PRO A 157 11.74 6.82 -10.44
CA PRO A 157 11.78 8.08 -11.19
C PRO A 157 10.52 8.93 -10.97
N VAL A 158 10.64 10.25 -11.11
CA VAL A 158 9.46 11.13 -11.06
C VAL A 158 8.72 11.03 -12.39
N GLU A 159 7.50 10.47 -12.36
CA GLU A 159 6.60 10.49 -13.51
C GLU A 159 6.13 11.91 -13.83
N GLY A 160 6.05 12.25 -15.12
CA GLY A 160 5.55 13.55 -15.56
C GLY A 160 6.47 14.73 -15.27
N LEU A 161 7.75 14.48 -14.93
CA LEU A 161 8.75 15.55 -14.76
C LEU A 161 8.97 16.36 -16.06
N LYS A 162 8.71 15.74 -17.22
CA LYS A 162 8.89 16.37 -18.52
C LYS A 162 8.06 17.64 -18.67
N GLY A 163 8.76 18.76 -18.83
CA GLY A 163 8.15 20.08 -19.01
C GLY A 163 7.51 20.27 -20.39
N LYS A 164 6.49 21.13 -20.49
CA LYS A 164 5.83 21.49 -21.76
C LYS A 164 6.79 22.10 -22.79
N LYS A 165 7.82 22.82 -22.31
CA LYS A 165 8.83 23.48 -23.14
C LYS A 165 10.13 22.67 -23.26
N HIS A 166 10.12 21.38 -22.92
CA HIS A 166 11.33 20.53 -22.95
C HIS A 166 12.04 20.55 -24.31
N GLU A 167 11.28 20.46 -25.41
CA GLU A 167 11.86 20.46 -26.76
C GLU A 167 12.50 21.81 -27.12
N LEU A 168 11.90 22.92 -26.67
CA LEU A 168 12.46 24.26 -26.83
C LEU A 168 13.76 24.42 -26.03
N VAL A 169 13.79 23.97 -24.77
CA VAL A 169 15.01 23.99 -23.96
C VAL A 169 16.10 23.14 -24.62
N ASN A 170 15.76 21.93 -25.07
CA ASN A 170 16.73 21.03 -25.68
C ASN A 170 17.30 21.59 -27.00
N ALA A 171 16.47 22.19 -27.85
CA ALA A 171 16.91 22.83 -29.10
C ALA A 171 17.82 24.04 -28.82
N LEU A 172 17.42 24.93 -27.91
CA LEU A 172 18.24 26.07 -27.49
C LEU A 172 19.57 25.63 -26.86
N TRP A 173 19.54 24.54 -26.10
CA TRP A 173 20.73 23.96 -25.46
C TRP A 173 21.71 23.36 -26.48
N ILE A 174 21.21 22.72 -27.53
CA ILE A 174 22.02 22.09 -28.58
C ILE A 174 22.58 23.14 -29.56
N ASP A 175 21.79 24.12 -29.98
CA ASP A 175 22.11 25.01 -31.11
C ASP A 175 22.77 26.34 -30.71
N GLU A 176 22.27 27.05 -29.69
CA GLU A 176 22.75 28.40 -29.34
C GLU A 176 23.70 28.41 -28.13
N TRP A 177 23.41 27.62 -27.09
CA TRP A 177 24.15 27.70 -25.82
C TRP A 177 25.44 26.88 -25.79
N SER A 178 25.51 25.79 -26.55
CA SER A 178 26.69 24.91 -26.62
C SER A 178 27.91 25.57 -27.31
N ILE A 179 27.69 26.68 -28.03
CA ILE A 179 28.70 27.34 -28.86
C ILE A 179 29.24 28.61 -28.18
N GLU A 180 28.38 29.50 -27.65
CA GLU A 180 28.82 30.80 -27.12
C GLU A 180 29.16 30.81 -25.61
N ASN A 181 28.54 29.95 -24.80
CA ASN A 181 28.66 29.96 -23.33
C ASN A 181 28.99 28.59 -22.72
N LYS A 182 29.66 27.72 -23.49
CA LYS A 182 29.91 26.31 -23.14
C LYS A 182 30.49 26.08 -21.73
N GLU A 183 31.41 26.94 -21.30
CA GLU A 183 32.06 26.79 -19.99
C GLU A 183 31.09 27.05 -18.83
N VAL A 184 30.29 28.12 -18.91
CA VAL A 184 29.27 28.45 -17.90
C VAL A 184 28.18 27.38 -17.88
N VAL A 185 27.77 26.89 -19.05
CA VAL A 185 26.76 25.83 -19.19
C VAL A 185 27.22 24.54 -18.53
N ASN A 186 28.48 24.13 -18.74
CA ASN A 186 29.04 22.96 -18.08
C ASN A 186 29.11 23.14 -16.56
N GLN A 187 29.51 24.32 -16.07
CA GLN A 187 29.54 24.60 -14.63
C GLN A 187 28.15 24.52 -14.00
N VAL A 188 27.11 25.00 -14.69
CA VAL A 188 25.71 24.86 -14.24
C VAL A 188 25.30 23.38 -14.18
N LEU A 189 25.63 22.60 -15.22
CA LEU A 189 25.33 21.16 -15.23
C LEU A 189 26.04 20.44 -14.10
N ASP A 190 27.34 20.65 -13.92
CA ASP A 190 28.11 20.01 -12.86
C ASP A 190 27.57 20.37 -11.46
N ALA A 191 27.14 21.61 -11.27
CA ALA A 191 26.59 22.10 -10.01
C ALA A 191 25.17 21.59 -9.70
N ILE A 192 24.34 21.34 -10.72
CA ILE A 192 22.90 21.02 -10.55
C ILE A 192 22.57 19.57 -10.88
N ALA A 193 23.18 18.99 -11.91
CA ALA A 193 22.97 17.61 -12.37
C ALA A 193 23.78 16.61 -11.52
N ASN A 194 23.53 16.60 -10.21
CA ASN A 194 24.14 15.64 -9.29
C ASN A 194 23.12 15.05 -8.31
N GLU A 195 23.51 13.94 -7.68
CA GLU A 195 22.65 13.19 -6.76
C GLU A 195 22.19 14.05 -5.57
N ALA A 196 23.03 14.92 -5.01
CA ALA A 196 22.67 15.71 -3.83
C ALA A 196 21.53 16.72 -4.12
N VAL A 197 21.61 17.42 -5.25
CA VAL A 197 20.57 18.35 -5.69
C VAL A 197 19.30 17.58 -6.06
N TYR A 198 19.43 16.49 -6.81
CA TYR A 198 18.30 15.66 -7.19
C TYR A 198 17.59 15.07 -5.96
N MET A 199 18.32 14.61 -4.95
CA MET A 199 17.73 14.10 -3.71
C MET A 199 17.08 15.20 -2.86
N SER A 200 17.58 16.43 -2.92
CA SER A 200 16.93 17.60 -2.29
C SER A 200 15.60 17.89 -2.98
N TYR A 201 15.59 17.90 -4.32
CA TYR A 201 14.37 17.99 -5.12
C TYR A 201 13.37 16.88 -4.78
N ARG A 202 13.80 15.62 -4.70
CA ARG A 202 12.96 14.48 -4.32
C ARG A 202 12.33 14.63 -2.94
N THR A 203 13.08 15.15 -1.96
CA THR A 203 12.53 15.46 -0.64
C THR A 203 11.42 16.50 -0.72
N LEU A 204 11.57 17.53 -1.57
CA LEU A 204 10.56 18.56 -1.76
C LEU A 204 9.30 17.98 -2.43
N VAL A 205 9.44 17.18 -3.49
CA VAL A 205 8.31 16.50 -4.16
C VAL A 205 7.51 15.66 -3.15
N ARG A 206 8.21 14.88 -2.31
CA ARG A 206 7.58 14.09 -1.24
C ARG A 206 6.82 14.98 -0.25
N LYS A 207 7.41 16.10 0.16
CA LYS A 207 6.82 17.01 1.17
C LYS A 207 5.65 17.83 0.64
N THR A 208 5.64 18.18 -0.65
CA THR A 208 4.59 19.04 -1.25
C THR A 208 3.52 18.27 -2.01
N GLY A 209 3.82 17.04 -2.46
CA GLY A 209 3.02 16.30 -3.44
C GLY A 209 2.97 16.97 -4.82
N ASP A 210 3.70 18.07 -5.02
CA ASP A 210 3.85 18.72 -6.31
C ASP A 210 5.02 18.05 -7.04
N ILE A 211 4.81 17.67 -8.29
CA ILE A 211 5.82 17.05 -9.16
C ILE A 211 6.99 18.04 -9.38
N PHE A 212 6.74 19.35 -9.32
CA PHE A 212 7.77 20.36 -9.50
C PHE A 212 7.55 21.64 -8.66
N PRO A 213 7.85 21.60 -7.35
CA PRO A 213 7.62 22.71 -6.42
C PRO A 213 8.65 23.84 -6.59
N TRP A 214 8.56 24.58 -7.71
CA TRP A 214 9.55 25.60 -8.10
C TRP A 214 9.84 26.64 -7.02
N SER A 215 8.81 27.07 -6.27
CA SER A 215 8.95 28.05 -5.18
C SER A 215 9.92 27.62 -4.08
N LEU A 216 10.13 26.31 -3.92
CA LEU A 216 11.07 25.71 -2.98
C LEU A 216 12.37 25.26 -3.65
N ILE A 217 12.29 24.70 -4.87
CA ILE A 217 13.46 24.23 -5.63
C ILE A 217 14.48 25.35 -5.83
N LYS A 218 14.01 26.57 -6.13
CA LYS A 218 14.88 27.74 -6.35
C LYS A 218 15.72 28.15 -5.14
N ASN A 219 15.41 27.62 -3.94
CA ASN A 219 16.13 27.87 -2.69
C ASN A 219 17.10 26.73 -2.33
N ILE A 220 17.22 25.68 -3.16
CA ILE A 220 18.29 24.69 -3.00
C ILE A 220 19.61 25.43 -3.23
N PRO A 221 20.63 25.30 -2.35
CA PRO A 221 21.85 26.12 -2.42
C PRO A 221 22.49 26.17 -3.81
N SER A 222 22.75 25.02 -4.44
CA SER A 222 23.33 24.94 -5.79
C SER A 222 22.42 25.52 -6.88
N VAL A 223 21.08 25.45 -6.72
CA VAL A 223 20.16 26.07 -7.70
C VAL A 223 20.13 27.58 -7.51
N THR A 224 20.17 28.04 -6.27
CA THR A 224 20.12 29.47 -5.91
C THR A 224 21.37 30.19 -6.41
N GLU A 225 22.53 29.57 -6.21
CA GLU A 225 23.83 30.07 -6.63
C GLU A 225 23.87 30.36 -8.14
N TRP A 226 23.32 29.45 -8.94
CA TRP A 226 23.35 29.52 -10.41
C TRP A 226 22.08 30.14 -11.02
N LEU A 227 21.14 30.60 -10.21
CA LEU A 227 19.83 31.07 -10.70
C LEU A 227 19.97 32.32 -11.58
N ARG A 228 20.95 33.18 -11.29
CA ARG A 228 21.18 34.41 -12.06
C ARG A 228 21.69 34.08 -13.46
N GLU A 229 22.65 33.17 -13.55
CA GLU A 229 23.26 32.70 -14.79
C GLU A 229 22.21 31.98 -15.63
N VAL A 230 21.40 31.10 -15.03
CA VAL A 230 20.28 30.43 -15.71
C VAL A 230 19.24 31.43 -16.23
N ASN A 231 18.90 32.47 -15.46
CA ASN A 231 18.00 33.53 -15.95
C ASN A 231 18.61 34.30 -17.13
N ASN A 232 19.90 34.62 -17.06
CA ASN A 232 20.60 35.29 -18.15
C ASN A 232 20.60 34.44 -19.43
N LEU A 233 20.75 33.12 -19.30
CA LEU A 233 20.66 32.18 -20.42
C LEU A 233 19.27 32.22 -21.07
N THR A 234 18.21 32.41 -20.30
CA THR A 234 16.84 32.49 -20.84
C THR A 234 16.45 33.86 -21.42
N ASN A 235 17.28 34.90 -21.27
CA ASN A 235 16.95 36.24 -21.75
C ASN A 235 16.80 36.28 -23.26
N GLY A 236 15.70 36.86 -23.75
CA GLY A 236 15.42 36.98 -25.19
C GLY A 236 14.73 35.75 -25.81
N HIS A 237 14.52 34.68 -25.04
CA HIS A 237 13.81 33.48 -25.46
C HIS A 237 12.46 33.36 -24.73
N ASP A 238 11.53 32.58 -25.29
CA ASP A 238 10.29 32.20 -24.60
C ASP A 238 10.54 31.07 -23.57
N LEU A 239 11.48 31.30 -22.64
CA LEU A 239 11.84 30.38 -21.56
C LEU A 239 11.97 31.13 -20.23
N VAL A 240 11.79 30.39 -19.14
CA VAL A 240 12.14 30.87 -17.78
C VAL A 240 13.09 29.89 -17.11
N ALA A 241 13.83 30.34 -16.09
CA ALA A 241 14.75 29.47 -15.34
C ALA A 241 14.10 28.18 -14.82
N GLN A 242 12.80 28.24 -14.50
CA GLN A 242 12.02 27.06 -14.10
C GLN A 242 12.06 25.94 -15.15
N ASP A 243 11.97 26.27 -16.44
CA ASP A 243 11.97 25.29 -17.54
C ASP A 243 13.35 24.65 -17.69
N VAL A 244 14.41 25.44 -17.55
CA VAL A 244 15.81 24.97 -17.63
C VAL A 244 16.15 24.05 -16.46
N ILE A 245 15.86 24.45 -15.22
CA ILE A 245 16.13 23.61 -14.04
C ILE A 245 15.33 22.30 -14.11
N ARG A 246 14.08 22.35 -14.60
CA ARG A 246 13.28 21.15 -14.83
C ARG A 246 13.95 20.22 -15.84
N TRP A 247 14.43 20.76 -16.95
CA TRP A 247 15.16 20.02 -17.98
C TRP A 247 16.47 19.40 -17.46
N ILE A 248 17.24 20.14 -16.64
CA ILE A 248 18.47 19.60 -16.03
C ILE A 248 18.14 18.40 -15.12
N LEU A 249 17.12 18.51 -14.27
CA LEU A 249 16.71 17.43 -13.36
C LEU A 249 16.17 16.21 -14.14
N GLU A 250 15.44 16.44 -15.22
CA GLU A 250 14.97 15.38 -16.12
C GLU A 250 16.13 14.68 -16.83
N THR A 251 17.07 15.45 -17.38
CA THR A 251 18.26 14.91 -18.07
C THR A 251 19.13 14.11 -17.11
N PHE A 252 19.33 14.63 -15.89
CA PHE A 252 20.02 13.89 -14.84
C PHE A 252 19.30 12.58 -14.49
N GLN A 253 17.99 12.62 -14.26
CA GLN A 253 17.18 11.42 -14.00
C GLN A 253 17.31 10.40 -15.14
N ALA A 254 17.19 10.83 -16.40
CA ALA A 254 17.32 9.97 -17.56
C ALA A 254 18.70 9.32 -17.65
N SER A 255 19.77 10.05 -17.31
CA SER A 255 21.15 9.53 -17.29
C SER A 255 21.40 8.49 -16.18
N GLN A 256 20.59 8.50 -15.12
CA GLN A 256 20.74 7.61 -13.96
C GLN A 256 19.62 6.57 -13.85
N ILE A 257 18.77 6.42 -14.87
CA ILE A 257 17.56 5.60 -14.79
C ILE A 257 17.88 4.13 -14.45
N ASP A 258 18.96 3.57 -14.99
CA ASP A 258 19.41 2.19 -14.73
C ASP A 258 19.81 1.95 -13.27
N LYS A 259 20.19 3.03 -12.56
CA LYS A 259 20.52 3.02 -11.14
C LYS A 259 19.33 3.32 -10.24
N MET A 260 18.20 3.77 -10.77
CA MET A 260 16.98 3.98 -9.99
C MET A 260 16.16 2.70 -9.93
N ASN A 261 15.14 2.69 -9.07
CA ASN A 261 14.19 1.60 -9.04
C ASN A 261 13.07 1.85 -10.07
N THR A 262 12.87 0.95 -11.03
CA THR A 262 11.80 1.09 -12.02
C THR A 262 10.57 0.23 -11.72
N ASP A 263 10.62 -0.62 -10.69
CA ASP A 263 9.48 -1.43 -10.28
C ASP A 263 8.55 -0.66 -9.34
N ASP A 264 7.27 -0.57 -9.67
CA ASP A 264 6.25 0.08 -8.84
C ASP A 264 5.96 -0.66 -7.52
N GLU A 265 6.50 -1.87 -7.35
CA GLU A 265 6.21 -2.76 -6.22
C GLU A 265 6.83 -2.37 -4.88
N LEU A 266 7.72 -1.37 -4.89
CA LEU A 266 8.48 -0.92 -3.73
C LEU A 266 7.65 -0.07 -2.76
N GLY A 267 6.53 0.49 -3.24
CA GLY A 267 5.63 1.32 -2.44
C GLY A 267 6.22 2.68 -2.07
N GLU A 268 5.66 3.32 -1.05
CA GLU A 268 6.13 4.65 -0.62
C GLU A 268 7.43 4.57 0.19
N LEU A 269 8.49 5.21 -0.34
CA LEU A 269 9.78 5.30 0.34
C LEU A 269 9.82 6.49 1.31
N SER A 270 10.15 6.21 2.57
CA SER A 270 10.44 7.19 3.61
C SER A 270 11.87 7.01 4.14
N PHE A 271 12.48 8.07 4.63
CA PHE A 271 13.86 8.05 5.12
C PHE A 271 14.08 9.16 6.15
N SER A 272 15.15 9.04 6.94
CA SER A 272 15.53 10.08 7.90
C SER A 272 15.81 11.41 7.18
N ASP A 273 15.23 12.49 7.69
CA ASP A 273 15.42 13.84 7.14
C ASP A 273 16.81 14.39 7.49
N ASN A 274 17.39 13.99 8.63
CA ASN A 274 18.70 14.41 9.13
C ASN A 274 19.56 13.19 9.54
N PRO A 275 20.01 12.38 8.57
CA PRO A 275 20.78 11.18 8.88
C PRO A 275 22.13 11.55 9.49
N THR A 276 22.54 10.81 10.51
CA THR A 276 23.91 10.82 11.06
C THR A 276 24.54 9.44 10.90
N ALA A 277 25.85 9.32 11.12
CA ALA A 277 26.52 8.02 11.13
C ALA A 277 25.90 7.06 12.15
N ASP A 278 25.41 7.60 13.27
CA ASP A 278 24.85 6.85 14.39
C ASP A 278 23.35 6.59 14.30
N LEU A 279 22.63 7.42 13.54
CA LEU A 279 21.17 7.42 13.46
C LEU A 279 20.73 7.72 12.02
N ASN A 280 20.41 6.66 11.30
CA ASN A 280 19.96 6.73 9.92
C ASN A 280 18.97 5.58 9.65
N TRP A 281 18.01 5.83 8.76
CA TRP A 281 17.05 4.82 8.36
C TRP A 281 16.43 5.12 7.00
N ILE A 282 16.13 4.05 6.25
CA ILE A 282 15.37 4.07 5.00
C ILE A 282 14.28 2.99 5.12
N ARG A 283 13.07 3.30 4.69
CA ARG A 283 11.92 2.41 4.80
C ARG A 283 11.10 2.43 3.52
N SER A 284 10.71 1.25 3.05
CA SER A 284 9.65 1.06 2.06
C SER A 284 8.51 0.24 2.67
N ASP A 285 7.51 -0.14 1.88
CA ASP A 285 6.43 -0.99 2.37
C ASP A 285 6.87 -2.39 2.82
N LYS A 286 8.01 -2.86 2.32
CA LYS A 286 8.51 -4.23 2.50
C LYS A 286 9.89 -4.31 3.15
N ILE A 287 10.60 -3.19 3.31
CA ILE A 287 11.94 -3.20 3.92
C ILE A 287 12.14 -2.03 4.89
N PHE A 288 12.92 -2.25 5.96
CA PHE A 288 13.50 -1.22 6.80
C PHE A 288 15.00 -1.41 6.88
N ILE A 289 15.77 -0.36 6.61
CA ILE A 289 17.23 -0.39 6.48
C ILE A 289 17.83 0.60 7.47
N THR A 290 18.86 0.19 8.20
CA THR A 290 19.79 1.08 8.89
C THR A 290 21.22 0.71 8.52
N ILE A 291 22.14 1.67 8.58
CA ILE A 291 23.55 1.50 8.20
C ILE A 291 24.40 1.72 9.44
N VAL A 292 25.29 0.77 9.69
CA VAL A 292 26.21 0.77 10.82
C VAL A 292 27.62 0.62 10.28
N GLN A 293 28.50 1.57 10.63
CA GLN A 293 29.90 1.50 10.29
C GLN A 293 30.62 0.46 11.18
N LYS A 294 31.46 -0.36 10.57
CA LYS A 294 32.35 -1.31 11.24
C LYS A 294 33.42 -0.50 12.02
N GLU A 295 33.28 -0.35 13.34
CA GLU A 295 34.35 0.23 14.18
C GLU A 295 35.33 -0.86 14.68
N GLU A 296 36.51 -0.46 15.16
CA GLU A 296 37.53 -1.36 15.73
C GLU A 296 37.05 -2.13 16.97
N ASN A 297 36.03 -1.62 17.67
CA ASN A 297 35.46 -2.31 18.82
C ASN A 297 34.34 -3.29 18.39
N PRO A 298 34.54 -4.62 18.53
CA PRO A 298 33.57 -5.62 18.08
C PRO A 298 32.30 -5.70 18.93
N ASN A 299 32.18 -4.89 20.00
CA ASN A 299 31.01 -4.85 20.88
C ASN A 299 29.90 -3.90 20.41
N ILE A 300 29.90 -3.44 19.15
CA ILE A 300 28.77 -2.68 18.62
C ILE A 300 27.51 -3.54 18.70
N ASP A 301 26.56 -3.11 19.52
CA ASP A 301 25.25 -3.72 19.59
C ASP A 301 24.42 -3.31 18.37
N LEU A 302 24.55 -4.10 17.29
CA LEU A 302 23.79 -3.90 16.04
C LEU A 302 22.28 -3.88 16.27
N VAL A 303 21.79 -4.65 17.25
CA VAL A 303 20.36 -4.70 17.58
C VAL A 303 19.95 -3.38 18.21
N HIS A 304 20.76 -2.84 19.12
CA HIS A 304 20.50 -1.53 19.71
C HIS A 304 20.51 -0.40 18.65
N ARG A 305 21.42 -0.44 17.67
CA ARG A 305 21.43 0.51 16.54
C ARG A 305 20.13 0.45 15.73
N LEU A 306 19.67 -0.77 15.42
CA LEU A 306 18.39 -0.99 14.76
C LEU A 306 17.21 -0.48 15.60
N GLU A 307 17.20 -0.71 16.91
CA GLU A 307 16.19 -0.19 17.83
C GLU A 307 16.15 1.34 17.83
N CYS A 308 17.32 2.00 17.91
CA CYS A 308 17.40 3.45 17.84
C CYS A 308 16.86 3.99 16.51
N ALA A 309 17.20 3.36 15.39
CA ALA A 309 16.70 3.72 14.07
C ALA A 309 15.18 3.57 13.95
N LEU A 310 14.62 2.45 14.45
CA LEU A 310 13.16 2.22 14.50
C LEU A 310 12.45 3.22 15.43
N CYS A 311 13.08 3.61 16.53
CA CYS A 311 12.56 4.66 17.42
C CYS A 311 12.55 6.05 16.78
N GLU A 312 13.57 6.39 15.99
CA GLU A 312 13.60 7.64 15.22
C GLU A 312 12.50 7.62 14.17
N TRP A 313 12.39 6.54 13.39
CA TRP A 313 11.34 6.41 12.39
C TRP A 313 9.93 6.64 12.99
N GLU A 314 9.74 6.33 14.27
CA GLU A 314 8.52 6.62 15.05
C GLU A 314 7.23 6.20 14.32
N PRO A 315 7.01 4.88 14.14
CA PRO A 315 5.88 4.35 13.38
C PRO A 315 4.55 4.86 13.94
N THR A 316 3.56 5.05 13.05
CA THR A 316 2.24 5.52 13.50
C THR A 316 1.60 4.52 14.48
N PRO A 317 0.76 4.99 15.42
CA PRO A 317 0.15 4.12 16.43
C PRO A 317 -0.66 2.98 15.80
N VAL A 318 -1.36 3.27 14.70
CA VAL A 318 -2.14 2.27 13.95
C VAL A 318 -1.22 1.22 13.30
N ARG A 319 -0.06 1.63 12.76
CA ARG A 319 0.92 0.68 12.21
C ARG A 319 1.51 -0.23 13.29
N LEU A 320 1.79 0.30 14.48
CA LEU A 320 2.23 -0.52 15.61
C LEU A 320 1.17 -1.55 16.01
N ILE A 321 -0.11 -1.15 16.05
CA ILE A 321 -1.22 -2.07 16.33
C ILE A 321 -1.31 -3.18 15.29
N VAL A 322 -1.27 -2.86 14.00
CA VAL A 322 -1.31 -3.86 12.91
C VAL A 322 -0.09 -4.80 12.97
N SER A 323 1.09 -4.27 13.27
CA SER A 323 2.31 -5.07 13.43
C SER A 323 2.22 -6.01 14.62
N GLN A 324 1.61 -5.57 15.73
CA GLN A 324 1.31 -6.43 16.88
C GLN A 324 0.30 -7.52 16.52
N ILE A 325 -0.77 -7.21 15.76
CA ILE A 325 -1.72 -8.22 15.28
C ILE A 325 -0.97 -9.32 14.52
N ARG A 326 -0.14 -8.96 13.53
CA ARG A 326 0.66 -9.92 12.74
C ARG A 326 1.54 -10.80 13.64
N SER A 327 2.30 -10.19 14.54
CA SER A 327 3.16 -10.89 15.49
C SER A 327 2.39 -11.90 16.36
N GLN A 328 1.18 -11.54 16.82
CA GLN A 328 0.36 -12.46 17.61
C GLN A 328 -0.23 -13.62 16.78
N PHE A 329 -0.57 -13.38 15.51
CA PHE A 329 -0.97 -14.46 14.60
C PHE A 329 0.17 -15.45 14.37
N GLU A 330 1.41 -14.97 14.23
CA GLU A 330 2.59 -15.83 14.08
C GLU A 330 2.91 -16.61 15.36
N GLU A 331 2.79 -15.98 16.53
CA GLU A 331 3.13 -16.60 17.82
C GLU A 331 2.09 -17.64 18.27
N PHE A 332 0.80 -17.35 18.10
CA PHE A 332 -0.30 -18.17 18.63
C PHE A 332 -1.09 -18.91 17.56
N GLY A 333 -0.65 -18.86 16.29
CA GLY A 333 -1.38 -19.37 15.14
C GLY A 333 -1.87 -20.81 15.32
N SER A 334 -0.98 -21.72 15.73
CA SER A 334 -1.32 -23.15 15.91
C SER A 334 -2.31 -23.40 17.06
N VAL A 335 -2.13 -22.71 18.20
CA VAL A 335 -3.01 -22.85 19.37
C VAL A 335 -4.41 -22.32 19.05
N VAL A 336 -4.48 -21.22 18.30
CA VAL A 336 -5.74 -20.60 17.90
C VAL A 336 -6.42 -21.41 16.80
N GLU A 337 -5.64 -21.98 15.87
CA GLU A 337 -6.10 -22.91 14.84
C GLU A 337 -6.76 -24.14 15.47
N ASP A 338 -6.10 -24.82 16.41
CA ASP A 338 -6.66 -25.98 17.10
C ASP A 338 -7.97 -25.65 17.84
N ALA A 339 -8.05 -24.44 18.42
CA ALA A 339 -9.26 -23.98 19.08
C ALA A 339 -10.39 -23.66 18.09
N ALA A 340 -10.07 -23.09 16.92
CA ALA A 340 -11.03 -22.79 15.85
C ALA A 340 -11.52 -24.05 15.12
N LEU A 341 -10.62 -25.02 14.92
CA LEU A 341 -10.87 -26.30 14.25
C LEU A 341 -11.32 -27.41 15.20
N LYS A 342 -11.81 -27.07 16.40
CA LYS A 342 -12.26 -28.09 17.36
C LYS A 342 -13.58 -28.78 16.94
N ASP A 343 -14.45 -28.06 16.23
CA ASP A 343 -15.73 -28.61 15.77
C ASP A 343 -15.62 -29.29 14.39
N ARG A 344 -15.38 -30.60 14.43
CA ARG A 344 -15.24 -31.45 13.24
C ARG A 344 -16.52 -31.55 12.41
N MET A 345 -17.70 -31.49 13.04
CA MET A 345 -18.97 -31.62 12.32
C MET A 345 -19.24 -30.36 11.50
N THR A 346 -18.96 -29.18 12.06
CA THR A 346 -19.03 -27.92 11.32
C THR A 346 -18.06 -27.93 10.13
N GLN A 347 -16.83 -28.40 10.31
CA GLN A 347 -15.86 -28.53 9.20
C GLN A 347 -16.34 -29.47 8.10
N ALA A 348 -16.86 -30.64 8.48
CA ALA A 348 -17.42 -31.60 7.52
C ALA A 348 -18.58 -30.97 6.74
N GLY A 349 -19.46 -30.21 7.41
CA GLY A 349 -20.55 -29.48 6.78
C GLY A 349 -20.07 -28.45 5.75
N TRP A 350 -19.08 -27.64 6.11
CA TRP A 350 -18.48 -26.66 5.20
C TRP A 350 -17.83 -27.31 3.98
N LEU A 351 -17.01 -28.35 4.21
CA LEU A 351 -16.31 -29.04 3.14
C LEU A 351 -17.31 -29.72 2.20
N HIS A 352 -18.33 -30.39 2.73
CA HIS A 352 -19.40 -30.97 1.94
C HIS A 352 -20.11 -29.90 1.10
N GLN A 353 -20.44 -28.75 1.69
CA GLN A 353 -21.11 -27.66 0.95
C GLN A 353 -20.28 -27.12 -0.21
N ILE A 354 -18.96 -27.05 -0.07
CA ILE A 354 -18.04 -26.58 -1.12
C ILE A 354 -17.82 -27.66 -2.19
N LEU A 355 -17.63 -28.91 -1.79
CA LEU A 355 -17.35 -30.02 -2.71
C LEU A 355 -18.59 -30.41 -3.53
N SER A 356 -19.77 -30.30 -2.95
CA SER A 356 -21.05 -30.62 -3.61
C SER A 356 -21.52 -29.51 -4.56
N THR A 357 -20.91 -28.31 -4.53
CA THR A 357 -21.23 -27.23 -5.47
C THR A 357 -20.55 -27.43 -6.82
N LYS A 358 -21.37 -27.45 -7.89
CA LYS A 358 -20.92 -27.63 -9.28
C LYS A 358 -20.55 -26.30 -9.96
N ASP A 359 -21.28 -25.23 -9.68
CA ASP A 359 -21.00 -23.93 -10.28
C ASP A 359 -19.71 -23.32 -9.72
N LYS A 360 -18.86 -22.80 -10.61
CA LYS A 360 -17.53 -22.29 -10.24
C LYS A 360 -17.63 -20.98 -9.45
N ALA A 361 -18.56 -20.09 -9.81
CA ALA A 361 -18.71 -18.81 -9.16
C ALA A 361 -19.30 -18.97 -7.75
N GLU A 362 -20.32 -19.81 -7.61
CA GLU A 362 -20.92 -20.16 -6.31
C GLU A 362 -19.90 -20.85 -5.40
N LYS A 363 -19.07 -21.75 -5.96
CA LYS A 363 -18.01 -22.43 -5.19
C LYS A 363 -16.99 -21.45 -4.64
N LEU A 364 -16.55 -20.49 -5.45
CA LEU A 364 -15.61 -19.45 -5.01
C LEU A 364 -16.22 -18.57 -3.92
N GLN A 365 -17.50 -18.20 -4.03
CA GLN A 365 -18.19 -17.46 -2.98
C GLN A 365 -18.23 -18.22 -1.65
N LYS A 366 -18.57 -19.51 -1.67
CA LYS A 366 -18.58 -20.36 -0.47
C LYS A 366 -17.20 -20.47 0.16
N ILE A 367 -16.14 -20.55 -0.66
CA ILE A 367 -14.75 -20.49 -0.18
C ILE A 367 -14.47 -19.15 0.51
N SER A 368 -14.81 -18.02 -0.12
CA SER A 368 -14.62 -16.69 0.48
C SER A 368 -15.36 -16.53 1.81
N THR A 369 -16.62 -16.95 1.90
CA THR A 369 -17.40 -16.92 3.15
C THR A 369 -16.79 -17.79 4.25
N LEU A 370 -16.25 -18.96 3.90
CA LEU A 370 -15.52 -19.80 4.85
C LEU A 370 -14.29 -19.06 5.38
N LEU A 371 -13.48 -18.46 4.49
CA LEU A 371 -12.28 -17.72 4.87
C LEU A 371 -12.60 -16.54 5.81
N GLU A 372 -13.64 -15.76 5.51
CA GLU A 372 -14.09 -14.66 6.38
C GLU A 372 -14.46 -15.15 7.77
N ARG A 373 -15.28 -16.21 7.86
CA ARG A 373 -15.72 -16.78 9.14
C ARG A 373 -14.57 -17.36 9.95
N GLN A 374 -13.64 -18.08 9.32
CA GLN A 374 -12.47 -18.63 10.00
C GLN A 374 -11.56 -17.51 10.48
N THR A 375 -11.28 -16.51 9.66
CA THR A 375 -10.45 -15.36 10.05
C THR A 375 -11.05 -14.60 11.22
N ALA A 376 -12.37 -14.37 11.22
CA ALA A 376 -13.06 -13.74 12.35
C ALA A 376 -12.96 -14.58 13.63
N ALA A 377 -13.15 -15.90 13.52
CA ALA A 377 -13.02 -16.81 14.65
C ALA A 377 -11.61 -16.82 15.25
N LEU A 378 -10.57 -16.82 14.40
CA LEU A 378 -9.17 -16.71 14.84
C LEU A 378 -8.94 -15.37 15.56
N TYR A 379 -9.41 -14.26 14.98
CA TYR A 379 -9.25 -12.93 15.59
C TYR A 379 -9.92 -12.83 16.96
N MET A 380 -11.15 -13.33 17.12
CA MET A 380 -11.87 -13.30 18.41
C MET A 380 -11.10 -14.00 19.55
N LYS A 381 -10.22 -14.96 19.22
CA LYS A 381 -9.37 -15.63 20.21
C LYS A 381 -8.12 -14.81 20.56
N LEU A 382 -7.60 -14.05 19.61
CA LEU A 382 -6.42 -13.20 19.80
C LEU A 382 -6.75 -11.83 20.38
N GLU A 383 -7.98 -11.35 20.19
CA GLU A 383 -8.45 -10.03 20.63
C GLU A 383 -8.13 -9.71 22.11
N PRO A 384 -8.34 -10.62 23.09
CA PRO A 384 -8.02 -10.35 24.50
C PRO A 384 -6.54 -10.04 24.76
N THR A 385 -5.64 -10.52 23.90
CA THR A 385 -4.19 -10.26 23.99
C THR A 385 -3.79 -8.99 23.21
N ILE A 386 -4.46 -8.71 22.09
CA ILE A 386 -4.16 -7.56 21.23
C ILE A 386 -4.65 -6.24 21.85
N VAL A 387 -5.87 -6.21 22.39
CA VAL A 387 -6.50 -4.97 22.90
C VAL A 387 -5.68 -4.30 24.02
N PRO A 388 -5.15 -5.02 25.04
CA PRO A 388 -4.28 -4.42 26.05
C PRO A 388 -3.02 -3.78 25.46
N LYS A 389 -2.36 -4.45 24.49
CA LYS A 389 -1.17 -3.91 23.81
C LYS A 389 -1.49 -2.65 23.01
N ALA A 390 -2.61 -2.64 22.28
CA ALA A 390 -3.08 -1.46 21.55
C ALA A 390 -3.36 -0.28 22.50
N ARG A 391 -3.96 -0.55 23.67
CA ARG A 391 -4.19 0.45 24.71
C ARG A 391 -2.88 1.02 25.25
N GLU A 392 -1.87 0.18 25.45
CA GLU A 392 -0.54 0.64 25.87
C GLU A 392 0.07 1.61 24.86
N ILE A 393 0.07 1.26 23.57
CA ILE A 393 0.58 2.11 22.48
C ILE A 393 -0.10 3.47 22.51
N LEU A 394 -1.44 3.49 22.54
CA LEU A 394 -2.22 4.73 22.55
C LEU A 394 -1.98 5.54 23.83
N SER A 395 -1.81 4.89 24.98
CA SER A 395 -1.53 5.57 26.25
C SER A 395 -0.16 6.25 26.26
N ALA A 396 0.86 5.60 25.68
CA ALA A 396 2.21 6.14 25.59
C ALA A 396 2.25 7.38 24.68
N GLU A 397 1.57 7.31 23.54
CA GLU A 397 1.45 8.44 22.61
C GLU A 397 0.65 9.60 23.23
N THR A 398 -0.44 9.30 23.92
CA THR A 398 -1.23 10.29 24.65
C THR A 398 -0.40 11.01 25.72
N ALA A 399 0.39 10.26 26.49
CA ALA A 399 1.28 10.82 27.50
C ALA A 399 2.38 11.72 26.89
N LYS A 400 2.96 11.31 25.75
CA LYS A 400 4.02 12.05 25.06
C LYS A 400 3.51 13.36 24.44
N ARG A 401 2.35 13.34 23.79
CA ARG A 401 1.88 14.44 22.92
C ARG A 401 0.71 15.26 23.48
N LYS A 402 0.08 14.82 24.57
CA LYS A 402 -0.98 15.53 25.30
C LYS A 402 -2.20 15.88 24.43
N GLY A 403 -2.78 14.90 23.74
CA GLY A 403 -4.07 15.01 23.06
C GLY A 403 -4.09 14.51 21.61
N ALA A 404 -5.27 14.09 21.14
CA ALA A 404 -5.46 13.46 19.83
C ALA A 404 -5.03 14.36 18.66
N ASP A 405 -5.44 15.63 18.64
CA ASP A 405 -5.09 16.56 17.55
C ASP A 405 -3.56 16.67 17.38
N ARG A 406 -2.78 16.68 18.46
CA ARG A 406 -1.30 16.75 18.39
C ARG A 406 -0.67 15.44 17.91
N ILE A 407 -1.27 14.30 18.23
CA ILE A 407 -0.81 13.00 17.74
C ILE A 407 -1.06 12.90 16.25
N ILE A 408 -2.26 13.29 15.79
CA ILE A 408 -2.61 13.22 14.37
C ILE A 408 -1.75 14.18 13.56
N ASP A 409 -1.55 15.41 14.06
CA ASP A 409 -0.67 16.40 13.44
C ASP A 409 0.74 15.83 13.28
N HIS A 410 1.34 15.31 14.36
CA HIS A 410 2.68 14.72 14.33
C HIS A 410 2.83 13.61 13.28
N HIS A 411 1.90 12.67 13.24
CA HIS A 411 2.05 11.44 12.45
C HIS A 411 1.53 11.55 11.01
N TYR A 412 0.61 12.48 10.73
CA TYR A 412 -0.11 12.52 9.44
C TYR A 412 -0.02 13.87 8.71
N SER A 413 0.74 14.85 9.23
CA SER A 413 0.96 16.16 8.59
C SER A 413 1.30 16.08 7.10
N LEU A 414 2.17 15.14 6.70
CA LEU A 414 2.61 14.97 5.30
C LEU A 414 1.50 14.40 4.40
N ALA A 415 0.73 13.44 4.90
CA ALA A 415 -0.38 12.82 4.16
C ALA A 415 -1.61 13.76 4.06
N ILE A 416 -1.78 14.66 5.04
CA ILE A 416 -2.88 15.62 5.12
C ILE A 416 -2.72 16.80 4.14
N ASN A 417 -1.57 16.92 3.46
CA ASN A 417 -1.33 17.78 2.30
C ASN A 417 -2.16 19.10 2.33
N LYS A 418 -1.69 20.13 3.08
CA LYS A 418 -2.13 21.55 3.01
C LYS A 418 -3.27 22.02 3.93
N GLY A 419 -3.33 21.61 5.21
CA GLY A 419 -4.18 22.30 6.18
C GLY A 419 -3.68 22.18 7.62
N ASP A 420 -3.84 23.25 8.40
CA ASP A 420 -3.82 23.17 9.87
C ASP A 420 -4.77 22.04 10.27
N ILE A 421 -4.37 21.11 11.12
CA ILE A 421 -5.26 20.06 11.59
C ILE A 421 -6.52 20.63 12.27
N LYS A 422 -6.42 21.86 12.78
CA LYS A 422 -7.56 22.63 13.31
C LYS A 422 -8.42 23.23 12.22
N SER A 423 -7.94 23.29 10.97
CA SER A 423 -8.73 23.73 9.84
C SER A 423 -9.93 22.80 9.66
N VAL A 424 -11.08 23.43 9.45
CA VAL A 424 -12.35 22.71 9.27
C VAL A 424 -12.28 21.76 8.08
N LYS A 425 -11.56 22.13 7.02
CA LYS A 425 -11.42 21.34 5.79
C LYS A 425 -10.68 20.02 6.05
N THR A 426 -9.52 20.07 6.70
CA THR A 426 -8.74 18.88 7.06
C THR A 426 -9.55 17.92 7.92
N LYS A 427 -10.23 18.43 8.97
CA LYS A 427 -11.07 17.57 9.82
C LYS A 427 -12.19 16.92 9.01
N GLN A 428 -12.83 17.65 8.08
CA GLN A 428 -13.85 17.08 7.22
C GLN A 428 -13.31 15.95 6.33
N GLU A 429 -12.15 16.13 5.71
CA GLU A 429 -11.52 15.11 4.87
C GLU A 429 -11.16 13.84 5.66
N ILE A 430 -10.66 13.98 6.89
CA ILE A 430 -10.37 12.84 7.78
C ILE A 430 -11.66 12.05 8.06
N TYR A 431 -12.73 12.72 8.50
CA TYR A 431 -13.98 12.04 8.82
C TYR A 431 -14.70 11.49 7.59
N GLN A 432 -14.58 12.12 6.43
CA GLN A 432 -15.07 11.57 5.16
C GLN A 432 -14.36 10.25 4.82
N ASN A 433 -13.03 10.21 4.95
CA ASN A 433 -12.26 8.99 4.70
C ASN A 433 -12.65 7.86 5.66
N LEU A 434 -12.79 8.18 6.95
CA LEU A 434 -13.23 7.21 7.95
C LEU A 434 -14.64 6.68 7.62
N ASN A 435 -15.62 7.58 7.43
CA ASN A 435 -17.00 7.16 7.13
C ASN A 435 -17.10 6.40 5.81
N ALA A 436 -16.30 6.74 4.80
CA ALA A 436 -16.28 6.01 3.54
C ALA A 436 -15.69 4.60 3.70
N TYR A 437 -14.67 4.44 4.55
CA TYR A 437 -14.10 3.14 4.89
C TYR A 437 -15.08 2.23 5.64
N GLU A 438 -15.87 2.80 6.55
CA GLU A 438 -16.93 2.07 7.27
C GLU A 438 -18.12 1.75 6.36
N CYS A 439 -18.53 2.70 5.51
CA CYS A 439 -19.73 2.58 4.70
C CYS A 439 -19.56 1.72 3.44
N SER A 440 -18.40 1.82 2.79
CA SER A 440 -18.18 1.25 1.45
C SER A 440 -16.85 0.51 1.30
N GLN A 441 -16.81 -0.39 0.32
CA GLN A 441 -15.65 -1.17 -0.07
C GLN A 441 -15.58 -1.29 -1.59
N SER A 442 -14.41 -1.72 -2.09
CA SER A 442 -14.25 -2.09 -3.49
C SER A 442 -15.20 -3.23 -3.86
N VAL A 443 -15.61 -3.28 -5.13
CA VAL A 443 -16.48 -4.35 -5.65
C VAL A 443 -15.81 -5.70 -5.41
N PHE A 444 -16.52 -6.59 -4.72
CA PHE A 444 -16.06 -7.94 -4.43
C PHE A 444 -17.03 -8.99 -4.99
N GLY A 445 -16.48 -10.12 -5.43
CA GLY A 445 -17.26 -11.23 -6.00
C GLY A 445 -17.40 -11.17 -7.53
N GLN A 446 -18.17 -12.12 -8.06
CA GLN A 446 -18.32 -12.34 -9.51
C GLN A 446 -19.72 -12.07 -10.04
N HIS A 447 -20.67 -11.74 -9.17
CA HIS A 447 -22.06 -11.45 -9.53
C HIS A 447 -22.65 -10.35 -8.66
N LEU A 448 -23.75 -9.78 -9.14
CA LEU A 448 -24.47 -8.71 -8.47
C LEU A 448 -25.12 -9.21 -7.17
N THR A 449 -24.65 -8.76 -6.02
CA THR A 449 -25.28 -8.92 -4.70
C THR A 449 -25.88 -7.61 -4.14
N THR A 450 -26.55 -7.70 -2.98
CA THR A 450 -27.10 -6.57 -2.22
C THR A 450 -26.00 -5.56 -1.87
N GLY A 451 -26.31 -4.27 -1.96
CA GLY A 451 -25.37 -3.19 -1.64
C GLY A 451 -24.41 -2.80 -2.76
N HIS A 452 -24.40 -3.50 -3.91
CA HIS A 452 -23.64 -3.06 -5.07
C HIS A 452 -24.15 -1.74 -5.62
N ILE A 453 -23.21 -0.85 -5.96
CA ILE A 453 -23.47 0.46 -6.54
C ILE A 453 -23.29 0.38 -8.06
N LEU A 454 -24.37 0.66 -8.79
CA LEU A 454 -24.44 0.68 -10.24
C LEU A 454 -24.39 2.12 -10.75
N LYS A 455 -23.51 2.41 -11.70
CA LYS A 455 -23.46 3.69 -12.41
C LYS A 455 -24.09 3.51 -13.79
N PHE A 456 -25.17 4.25 -14.03
CA PHE A 456 -25.92 4.24 -15.28
C PHE A 456 -26.46 5.62 -15.59
N ASP A 457 -26.23 6.11 -16.82
CA ASP A 457 -26.72 7.40 -17.31
C ASP A 457 -26.44 8.58 -16.33
N ASN A 458 -25.18 8.71 -15.90
CA ASN A 458 -24.70 9.67 -14.90
C ASN A 458 -25.39 9.62 -13.52
N ASN A 459 -26.22 8.61 -13.27
CA ASN A 459 -26.88 8.37 -12.00
C ASN A 459 -26.27 7.17 -11.29
N TYR A 460 -26.45 7.14 -9.98
CA TYR A 460 -26.00 6.05 -9.12
C TYR A 460 -27.21 5.33 -8.54
N TRP A 461 -27.11 4.01 -8.48
CA TRP A 461 -28.17 3.13 -7.99
C TRP A 461 -27.56 2.10 -7.05
N VAL A 462 -28.28 1.69 -6.02
CA VAL A 462 -27.86 0.61 -5.11
C VAL A 462 -28.79 -0.59 -5.26
N CYS A 463 -28.22 -1.78 -5.38
CA CYS A 463 -28.97 -3.03 -5.38
C CYS A 463 -29.54 -3.30 -3.98
N VAL A 464 -30.87 -3.35 -3.87
CA VAL A 464 -31.63 -3.55 -2.62
C VAL A 464 -32.51 -4.78 -2.73
N THR A 465 -32.00 -5.81 -3.40
CA THR A 465 -32.63 -7.14 -3.42
C THR A 465 -31.96 -8.01 -2.37
N PRO A 466 -32.70 -8.80 -1.57
CA PRO A 466 -32.09 -9.71 -0.59
C PRO A 466 -31.04 -10.62 -1.22
N SER A 467 -29.91 -10.84 -0.54
CA SER A 467 -28.78 -11.58 -1.15
C SER A 467 -29.14 -13.02 -1.49
N CYS A 468 -30.08 -13.64 -0.78
CA CYS A 468 -30.58 -14.99 -1.07
C CYS A 468 -31.30 -15.10 -2.42
N ASP A 469 -31.88 -14.01 -2.92
CA ASP A 469 -32.53 -13.97 -4.24
C ASP A 469 -31.54 -13.73 -5.38
N LEU A 470 -30.32 -13.32 -5.04
CA LEU A 470 -29.27 -12.93 -5.98
C LEU A 470 -28.23 -14.02 -6.22
N VAL A 471 -28.32 -15.15 -5.50
CA VAL A 471 -27.40 -16.26 -5.72
C VAL A 471 -27.74 -16.93 -7.05
N PRO A 472 -26.80 -17.00 -8.00
CA PRO A 472 -27.00 -17.73 -9.24
C PRO A 472 -27.44 -19.17 -8.96
N ASP A 473 -28.33 -19.71 -9.77
CA ASP A 473 -28.76 -21.11 -9.75
C ASP A 473 -29.52 -21.63 -8.50
N GLN A 474 -29.60 -20.90 -7.39
CA GLN A 474 -30.37 -21.36 -6.20
C GLN A 474 -31.90 -21.45 -6.37
N GLN A 475 -32.48 -20.80 -7.38
CA GLN A 475 -33.94 -20.76 -7.59
C GLN A 475 -34.43 -21.69 -8.72
N ASP A 476 -33.95 -22.93 -8.82
CA ASP A 476 -34.39 -23.92 -9.84
C ASP A 476 -35.68 -24.68 -9.46
N GLY A 477 -36.42 -24.23 -8.44
CA GLY A 477 -37.69 -24.85 -8.02
C GLY A 477 -38.89 -24.42 -8.87
N GLU A 478 -39.94 -25.26 -8.89
CA GLU A 478 -41.18 -25.06 -9.68
C GLU A 478 -41.99 -23.79 -9.31
N ASN A 479 -41.71 -23.15 -8.18
CA ASN A 479 -42.43 -21.96 -7.67
C ASN A 479 -41.54 -20.71 -7.60
N THR A 480 -40.65 -20.51 -8.57
CA THR A 480 -39.70 -19.39 -8.58
C THR A 480 -40.01 -18.39 -9.69
N TRP A 481 -39.50 -17.16 -9.53
CA TRP A 481 -39.70 -16.10 -10.54
C TRP A 481 -39.12 -16.48 -11.91
N ARG A 482 -38.19 -17.46 -11.99
CA ARG A 482 -37.56 -17.96 -13.23
C ARG A 482 -38.57 -18.46 -14.26
N ASN A 483 -39.70 -19.02 -13.81
CA ASN A 483 -40.77 -19.46 -14.71
C ASN A 483 -41.44 -18.31 -15.48
N PHE A 484 -41.35 -17.08 -14.98
CA PHE A 484 -42.03 -15.92 -15.55
C PHE A 484 -41.13 -15.02 -16.40
N VAL A 485 -39.82 -14.99 -16.13
CA VAL A 485 -38.85 -14.08 -16.77
C VAL A 485 -37.71 -14.81 -17.49
N GLY A 486 -37.72 -16.14 -17.48
CA GLY A 486 -36.75 -16.98 -18.17
C GLY A 486 -35.51 -17.30 -17.33
N VAL A 487 -34.66 -18.17 -17.89
CA VAL A 487 -33.50 -18.76 -17.19
C VAL A 487 -32.26 -17.85 -17.12
N ASP A 488 -32.21 -16.78 -17.91
CA ASP A 488 -31.03 -15.91 -18.03
C ASP A 488 -31.18 -14.57 -17.29
N LEU A 489 -32.41 -14.14 -17.01
CA LEU A 489 -32.69 -12.87 -16.37
C LEU A 489 -32.73 -13.03 -14.85
N MET A 490 -32.30 -12.01 -14.12
CA MET A 490 -32.42 -11.92 -12.66
C MET A 490 -33.14 -10.63 -12.29
N PRO A 491 -34.36 -10.68 -11.72
CA PRO A 491 -35.07 -9.50 -11.26
C PRO A 491 -34.34 -8.92 -10.05
N VAL A 492 -34.05 -7.63 -10.13
CA VAL A 492 -33.42 -6.89 -9.03
C VAL A 492 -34.16 -5.60 -8.79
N LYS A 493 -34.41 -5.30 -7.52
CA LYS A 493 -34.78 -3.97 -7.07
C LYS A 493 -33.52 -3.13 -6.91
N VAL A 494 -33.54 -1.96 -7.53
CA VAL A 494 -32.49 -0.95 -7.39
C VAL A 494 -33.09 0.34 -6.87
N LEU A 495 -32.33 1.05 -6.06
CA LEU A 495 -32.71 2.31 -5.44
C LEU A 495 -31.80 3.43 -5.95
N ARG A 496 -32.38 4.55 -6.38
CA ARG A 496 -31.62 5.71 -6.84
C ARG A 496 -30.92 6.40 -5.67
N LEU A 497 -29.67 6.77 -5.88
CA LEU A 497 -28.87 7.56 -4.97
C LEU A 497 -28.76 9.02 -5.45
N TRP A 498 -28.83 9.95 -4.52
CA TRP A 498 -28.81 11.38 -4.78
C TRP A 498 -27.56 12.01 -4.17
N LYS A 499 -26.74 12.66 -5.00
CA LYS A 499 -25.50 13.26 -4.55
C LYS A 499 -25.80 14.46 -3.64
N THR A 500 -25.07 14.55 -2.53
CA THR A 500 -25.19 15.67 -1.58
C THR A 500 -24.22 16.78 -1.96
N ASN A 501 -24.70 18.03 -1.99
CA ASN A 501 -23.89 19.20 -2.35
C ASN A 501 -23.01 19.73 -1.19
N SER A 502 -23.30 19.32 0.06
CA SER A 502 -22.58 19.78 1.26
C SER A 502 -22.06 18.63 2.11
N ALA A 503 -20.75 18.40 2.02
CA ALA A 503 -20.04 17.48 2.90
C ALA A 503 -20.14 17.84 4.38
N ALA A 504 -20.05 19.14 4.69
CA ALA A 504 -20.07 19.65 6.05
C ALA A 504 -21.40 19.33 6.76
N GLU A 505 -22.52 19.47 6.05
CA GLU A 505 -23.83 19.14 6.60
C GLU A 505 -24.03 17.64 6.79
N ALA A 506 -23.57 16.84 5.82
CA ALA A 506 -23.65 15.38 5.92
C ALA A 506 -22.88 14.85 7.13
N LEU A 507 -21.69 15.39 7.40
CA LEU A 507 -20.89 15.03 8.57
C LEU A 507 -21.57 15.42 9.89
N LYS A 508 -22.24 16.58 9.96
CA LYS A 508 -23.04 16.97 11.15
C LYS A 508 -24.23 16.05 11.40
N LYS A 509 -24.73 15.39 10.36
CA LYS A 509 -25.94 14.55 10.38
C LYS A 509 -25.62 13.06 10.15
N VAL A 510 -24.38 12.63 10.35
CA VAL A 510 -23.94 11.25 10.06
C VAL A 510 -24.78 10.20 10.81
N ASN A 511 -25.19 10.50 12.05
CA ASN A 511 -26.00 9.61 12.88
C ASN A 511 -27.50 9.59 12.52
N GLN A 512 -27.94 10.38 11.52
CA GLN A 512 -29.35 10.41 11.10
C GLN A 512 -29.73 9.27 10.14
N ASN A 513 -28.81 8.35 9.84
CA ASN A 513 -29.03 7.21 8.96
C ASN A 513 -29.53 7.62 7.55
N ARG A 514 -29.02 8.74 7.03
CA ARG A 514 -29.44 9.33 5.74
C ARG A 514 -28.34 9.38 4.69
N HIS A 515 -27.09 9.34 5.13
CA HIS A 515 -25.92 9.60 4.29
C HIS A 515 -25.14 8.31 4.05
N LEU A 516 -24.77 8.07 2.78
CA LEU A 516 -23.89 7.02 2.35
C LEU A 516 -22.60 7.66 1.85
N PHE A 517 -21.47 7.28 2.43
CA PHE A 517 -20.14 7.77 2.03
C PHE A 517 -19.51 6.71 1.14
N LEU A 518 -19.40 6.98 -0.16
CA LEU A 518 -18.94 6.02 -1.16
C LEU A 518 -17.54 6.40 -1.64
N ARG A 519 -16.62 5.44 -1.59
CA ARG A 519 -15.31 5.55 -2.26
C ARG A 519 -15.46 5.10 -3.72
N LEU A 520 -15.35 6.06 -4.64
CA LEU A 520 -15.41 5.86 -6.09
C LEU A 520 -14.01 6.09 -6.68
N GLY A 521 -13.20 5.03 -6.74
CA GLY A 521 -11.77 5.15 -7.05
C GLY A 521 -11.04 5.95 -5.96
N ASN A 522 -10.37 7.04 -6.34
CA ASN A 522 -9.63 7.90 -5.42
C ASN A 522 -10.47 9.05 -4.82
N GLN A 523 -11.76 9.13 -5.15
CA GLN A 523 -12.65 10.19 -4.66
C GLN A 523 -13.71 9.64 -3.70
N ILE A 524 -14.12 10.46 -2.74
CA ILE A 524 -15.22 10.16 -1.83
C ILE A 524 -16.40 11.03 -2.21
N GLU A 525 -17.51 10.40 -2.51
CA GLU A 525 -18.78 11.07 -2.80
C GLU A 525 -19.82 10.69 -1.75
N ILE A 526 -20.70 11.65 -1.41
CA ILE A 526 -21.72 11.48 -0.38
C ILE A 526 -23.09 11.46 -1.04
N PHE A 527 -23.89 10.45 -0.70
CA PHE A 527 -25.21 10.23 -1.26
C PHE A 527 -26.29 10.14 -0.19
N THR A 528 -27.53 10.36 -0.60
CA THR A 528 -28.76 10.05 0.15
C THR A 528 -29.66 9.13 -0.66
N ILE A 529 -30.57 8.42 0.01
CA ILE A 529 -31.56 7.54 -0.65
C ILE A 529 -32.81 8.28 -1.12
N THR A 530 -32.97 9.54 -0.71
CA THR A 530 -34.08 10.43 -1.07
C THR A 530 -33.52 11.76 -1.57
N GLU A 531 -34.18 12.35 -2.56
CA GLU A 531 -33.79 13.65 -3.13
C GLU A 531 -33.83 14.78 -2.09
N SER A 532 -34.82 14.75 -1.19
CA SER A 532 -35.01 15.74 -0.14
C SER A 532 -35.69 15.13 1.08
N VAL A 533 -35.60 15.82 2.23
CA VAL A 533 -36.22 15.35 3.47
C VAL A 533 -37.74 15.29 3.29
N GLY A 534 -38.34 14.15 3.64
CA GLY A 534 -39.79 13.91 3.51
C GLY A 534 -40.23 13.30 2.18
N TYR A 535 -39.34 13.20 1.18
CA TYR A 535 -39.62 12.54 -0.08
C TYR A 535 -39.51 11.02 0.04
N ASN A 536 -40.21 10.33 -0.85
CA ASN A 536 -40.07 8.87 -0.97
C ASN A 536 -38.82 8.50 -1.77
N PRO A 537 -38.16 7.38 -1.42
CA PRO A 537 -37.08 6.83 -2.23
C PRO A 537 -37.60 6.43 -3.61
N VAL A 538 -36.79 6.69 -4.63
CA VAL A 538 -37.09 6.29 -6.02
C VAL A 538 -36.42 4.94 -6.28
N TRP A 539 -37.22 3.90 -6.43
CA TRP A 539 -36.74 2.55 -6.73
C TRP A 539 -37.34 2.04 -8.03
N GLU A 540 -36.65 1.09 -8.66
CA GLU A 540 -37.06 0.44 -9.89
C GLU A 540 -36.80 -1.06 -9.83
N GLN A 541 -37.56 -1.82 -10.63
CA GLN A 541 -37.25 -3.22 -10.90
C GLN A 541 -36.52 -3.31 -12.24
N TRP A 542 -35.29 -3.79 -12.18
CA TRP A 542 -34.44 -4.09 -13.33
C TRP A 542 -34.36 -5.60 -13.53
N PHE A 543 -34.03 -6.04 -14.73
CA PHE A 543 -33.71 -7.44 -15.02
C PHE A 543 -32.28 -7.54 -15.52
N ILE A 544 -31.43 -8.26 -14.80
CA ILE A 544 -30.01 -8.38 -15.12
C ILE A 544 -29.79 -9.67 -15.92
N LYS A 545 -29.12 -9.59 -17.07
CA LYS A 545 -28.76 -10.78 -17.87
C LYS A 545 -27.67 -11.62 -17.20
N SER A 546 -27.46 -12.83 -17.72
CA SER A 546 -26.42 -13.75 -17.26
C SER A 546 -26.50 -14.05 -15.77
N LYS A 547 -27.72 -14.06 -15.21
CA LYS A 547 -27.98 -14.30 -13.77
C LYS A 547 -27.20 -13.34 -12.85
N GLY A 548 -26.93 -12.12 -13.30
CA GLY A 548 -26.19 -11.13 -12.51
C GLY A 548 -24.67 -11.24 -12.56
N ASN A 549 -24.12 -12.20 -13.30
CA ASN A 549 -22.66 -12.36 -13.41
C ASN A 549 -22.00 -11.13 -14.04
N PHE A 550 -20.87 -10.73 -13.47
CA PHE A 550 -20.06 -9.63 -13.95
C PHE A 550 -19.25 -10.04 -15.20
N TYR A 551 -18.97 -9.06 -16.06
CA TYR A 551 -18.02 -9.21 -17.15
C TYR A 551 -17.11 -7.97 -17.28
N GLY A 552 -15.91 -8.17 -17.83
CA GLY A 552 -14.92 -7.12 -18.04
C GLY A 552 -14.21 -6.64 -16.76
N SER A 553 -13.19 -5.81 -16.95
CA SER A 553 -12.49 -5.09 -15.90
C SER A 553 -12.43 -3.60 -16.31
N PRO A 554 -13.05 -2.66 -15.58
CA PRO A 554 -13.82 -2.84 -14.33
C PRO A 554 -15.12 -3.65 -14.54
N PRO A 555 -15.71 -4.22 -13.46
CA PRO A 555 -16.87 -5.11 -13.53
C PRO A 555 -18.13 -4.41 -14.08
N LYS A 556 -18.82 -5.09 -15.00
CA LYS A 556 -20.04 -4.59 -15.67
C LYS A 556 -21.14 -5.64 -15.68
N VAL A 557 -22.37 -5.16 -15.85
CA VAL A 557 -23.58 -5.99 -16.07
C VAL A 557 -24.39 -5.47 -17.26
N THR A 558 -25.24 -6.34 -17.82
CA THR A 558 -26.23 -5.95 -18.83
C THR A 558 -27.61 -5.90 -18.18
N VAL A 559 -28.27 -4.75 -18.32
CA VAL A 559 -29.53 -4.44 -17.65
C VAL A 559 -30.65 -4.31 -18.67
N LEU A 560 -31.79 -4.92 -18.39
CA LEU A 560 -33.07 -4.66 -19.05
C LEU A 560 -33.91 -3.80 -18.12
N ARG A 561 -34.34 -2.64 -18.62
CA ARG A 561 -35.13 -1.67 -17.86
C ARG A 561 -36.43 -1.35 -18.61
N THR A 562 -37.47 -1.16 -17.83
CA THR A 562 -38.79 -0.76 -18.29
C THR A 562 -38.79 0.71 -18.71
N THR A 563 -39.03 1.01 -19.98
CA THR A 563 -39.08 2.39 -20.52
C THR A 563 -40.43 2.69 -21.18
N LYS A 564 -40.81 3.98 -21.21
CA LYS A 564 -42.02 4.45 -21.89
C LYS A 564 -41.77 4.50 -23.40
N GLY A 565 -42.73 4.05 -24.20
CA GLY A 565 -42.71 4.19 -25.66
C GLY A 565 -42.46 5.63 -26.12
N ASN A 566 -41.73 5.78 -27.23
CA ASN A 566 -41.46 7.10 -27.83
C ASN A 566 -42.78 7.77 -28.25
N PRO A 567 -43.09 9.00 -27.75
CA PRO A 567 -44.33 9.71 -28.09
C PRO A 567 -44.49 9.99 -29.60
N ASN A 568 -43.38 9.99 -30.35
CA ASN A 568 -43.34 10.30 -31.79
C ASN A 568 -43.33 9.06 -32.69
N ALA A 569 -43.45 7.84 -32.15
CA ALA A 569 -43.54 6.62 -32.96
C ALA A 569 -44.88 6.56 -33.74
N LYS A 570 -44.81 6.22 -35.03
CA LYS A 570 -45.93 6.30 -36.00
C LYS A 570 -47.01 5.21 -35.91
N ILE A 571 -46.96 4.31 -34.94
CA ILE A 571 -47.95 3.23 -34.74
C ILE A 571 -48.18 3.08 -33.23
N ASN A 572 -49.39 2.70 -32.79
CA ASN A 572 -49.97 2.33 -31.46
C ASN A 572 -49.14 2.22 -30.13
N TYR A 573 -47.86 2.58 -30.11
CA TYR A 573 -46.92 2.52 -29.00
C TYR A 573 -46.88 3.79 -28.13
N LYS A 574 -47.75 4.79 -28.39
CA LYS A 574 -47.78 6.06 -27.63
C LYS A 574 -48.09 5.88 -26.13
N LYS A 575 -48.55 4.69 -25.72
CA LYS A 575 -48.84 4.32 -24.32
C LYS A 575 -48.33 2.93 -23.91
N SER A 576 -47.44 2.32 -24.70
CA SER A 576 -46.89 1.00 -24.38
C SER A 576 -45.60 1.10 -23.58
N VAL A 577 -45.44 0.19 -22.63
CA VAL A 577 -44.21 -0.02 -21.87
C VAL A 577 -43.37 -1.09 -22.58
N HIS A 578 -42.08 -0.87 -22.76
CA HIS A 578 -41.17 -1.86 -23.35
C HIS A 578 -39.91 -2.05 -22.49
N LEU A 579 -39.25 -3.18 -22.66
CA LEU A 579 -37.95 -3.46 -22.04
C LEU A 579 -36.84 -3.05 -23.01
N GLU A 580 -35.97 -2.15 -22.56
CA GLU A 580 -34.78 -1.74 -23.30
C GLU A 580 -33.53 -2.34 -22.66
N SER A 581 -32.61 -2.85 -23.48
CA SER A 581 -31.38 -3.51 -23.05
C SER A 581 -30.21 -2.54 -23.08
N TYR A 582 -29.56 -2.35 -21.94
CA TYR A 582 -28.39 -1.51 -21.76
C TYR A 582 -27.19 -2.37 -21.37
N SER A 583 -26.22 -2.49 -22.27
CA SER A 583 -24.94 -3.15 -22.00
C SER A 583 -23.94 -2.18 -21.38
N GLY A 584 -23.10 -2.69 -20.48
CA GLY A 584 -21.95 -1.94 -19.97
C GLY A 584 -22.24 -1.08 -18.75
N VAL A 585 -23.34 -1.35 -18.03
CA VAL A 585 -23.63 -0.71 -16.74
C VAL A 585 -22.54 -1.09 -15.76
N GLN A 586 -21.85 -0.08 -15.20
CA GLN A 586 -20.67 -0.29 -14.38
C GLN A 586 -21.05 -0.55 -12.93
N VAL A 587 -20.41 -1.54 -12.30
CA VAL A 587 -20.44 -1.73 -10.86
C VAL A 587 -19.24 -0.99 -10.28
N VAL A 588 -19.48 0.09 -9.54
CA VAL A 588 -18.43 1.06 -9.18
C VAL A 588 -17.97 1.00 -7.73
N ALA A 589 -18.80 0.46 -6.83
CA ALA A 589 -18.51 0.28 -5.42
C ALA A 589 -19.48 -0.75 -4.82
N GLN A 590 -19.26 -1.12 -3.56
CA GLN A 590 -20.17 -1.95 -2.79
C GLN A 590 -20.30 -1.40 -1.38
N LEU A 591 -21.52 -1.36 -0.83
CA LEU A 591 -21.74 -1.08 0.58
C LEU A 591 -21.23 -2.25 1.43
N ARG A 592 -20.68 -1.96 2.62
CA ARG A 592 -20.46 -3.01 3.62
C ARG A 592 -21.80 -3.62 4.06
N TYR A 593 -21.75 -4.85 4.53
CA TYR A 593 -22.93 -5.68 4.77
C TYR A 593 -23.99 -4.99 5.65
N GLU A 594 -23.57 -4.37 6.75
CA GLU A 594 -24.43 -3.67 7.71
C GLU A 594 -25.16 -2.48 7.06
N TYR A 595 -24.45 -1.73 6.22
CA TYR A 595 -25.02 -0.60 5.48
C TYR A 595 -25.96 -1.07 4.36
N ALA A 596 -25.60 -2.13 3.65
CA ALA A 596 -26.43 -2.75 2.62
C ALA A 596 -27.76 -3.25 3.19
N LEU A 597 -27.73 -3.96 4.32
CA LEU A 597 -28.92 -4.43 5.04
C LEU A 597 -29.79 -3.27 5.54
N ASN A 598 -29.17 -2.24 6.09
CA ASN A 598 -29.90 -1.08 6.56
C ASN A 598 -30.65 -0.37 5.42
N VAL A 599 -30.02 -0.19 4.25
CA VAL A 599 -30.70 0.40 3.08
C VAL A 599 -31.83 -0.52 2.58
N LEU A 600 -31.60 -1.84 2.55
CA LEU A 600 -32.63 -2.84 2.21
C LEU A 600 -33.85 -2.72 3.14
N HIS A 601 -33.64 -2.63 4.46
CA HIS A 601 -34.71 -2.45 5.44
C HIS A 601 -35.48 -1.14 5.26
N GLN A 602 -34.78 -0.03 4.97
CA GLN A 602 -35.43 1.26 4.71
C GLN A 602 -36.38 1.21 3.51
N ILE A 603 -35.99 0.49 2.44
CA ILE A 603 -36.86 0.28 1.29
C ILE A 603 -38.02 -0.66 1.62
N GLY A 604 -37.76 -1.76 2.34
CA GLY A 604 -38.83 -2.64 2.82
C GLY A 604 -39.91 -1.87 3.59
N ALA A 605 -39.50 -1.04 4.55
CA ALA A 605 -40.40 -0.20 5.34
C ALA A 605 -41.12 0.88 4.50
N ASN A 606 -40.49 1.38 3.43
CA ASN A 606 -41.15 2.32 2.52
C ASN A 606 -42.20 1.62 1.65
N MET A 607 -41.91 0.42 1.16
CA MET A 607 -42.82 -0.37 0.32
C MET A 607 -44.01 -0.94 1.11
N SER A 608 -43.89 -1.10 2.42
CA SER A 608 -44.97 -1.59 3.29
C SER A 608 -45.95 -0.50 3.74
N ARG A 609 -45.80 0.74 3.26
CA ARG A 609 -46.72 1.84 3.63
C ARG A 609 -48.10 1.58 3.05
N VAL A 610 -49.10 1.55 3.93
CA VAL A 610 -50.51 1.53 3.54
C VAL A 610 -50.97 2.98 3.42
N GLY A 611 -51.42 3.39 2.25
CA GLY A 611 -52.08 4.68 2.08
C GLY A 611 -53.43 4.66 2.80
N LEU A 612 -53.60 5.54 3.79
CA LEU A 612 -54.88 5.71 4.50
C LEU A 612 -55.68 6.82 3.81
N ASP A 613 -56.35 6.57 2.68
CA ASP A 613 -57.33 7.44 1.99
C ASP A 613 -57.07 8.97 1.98
N PHE A 614 -55.82 9.41 2.12
CA PHE A 614 -55.48 10.81 2.27
C PHE A 614 -55.60 11.51 0.92
N VAL A 615 -56.46 12.52 0.86
CA VAL A 615 -56.62 13.36 -0.34
C VAL A 615 -55.56 14.47 -0.30
N GLY A 616 -54.67 14.47 -1.30
CA GLY A 616 -53.70 15.55 -1.46
C GLY A 616 -54.35 16.83 -1.98
N TYR A 617 -54.07 17.96 -1.34
CA TYR A 617 -54.50 19.27 -1.84
C TYR A 617 -53.58 19.71 -2.99
N SER A 618 -54.04 19.60 -4.23
CA SER A 618 -53.36 20.20 -5.38
C SER A 618 -53.80 21.65 -5.53
N SER A 619 -52.95 22.59 -5.13
CA SER A 619 -53.09 23.98 -5.56
C SER A 619 -52.68 24.06 -7.04
N ASN A 620 -53.68 24.10 -7.92
CA ASN A 620 -53.47 24.54 -9.30
C ASN A 620 -53.01 26.00 -9.34
#